data_AF-A0A964NL22-F1
#
_entry.id   AF-A0A964NL22-F1
#
_cell.length_a   1.000
_cell.length_b   1.000
_cell.length_c   1.000
_cell.angle_alpha   90.00
_cell.angle_beta   90.00
_cell.angle_gamma   90.00
#
_symmetry.space_group_name_H-M   'P 1'
#
loop_
_entity.id
_entity.type
_entity.pdbx_description
1 polymer ?
#
loop_
_entity_poly.entity_id
_entity_poly.type
_entity_poly.pdbx_seq_one_letter_code
_entity_poly.pdbx_strand_id
1 'polypeptide(L)' 'MTVAAQLMAGKKGLIMGVANERSIAWGIAKACHDNGAKVAFTFQGDA' A
#
# COMPACT_ATOMS: atom_id res chain seq x y z
N MET A 1 -11.70 24.34 3.93
CA MET A 1 -10.98 23.12 4.36
C MET A 1 -11.63 21.93 3.68
N THR A 2 -11.08 21.47 2.57
CA THR A 2 -11.58 20.26 1.90
C THR A 2 -11.23 19.06 2.77
N VAL A 3 -12.26 18.34 3.23
CA VAL A 3 -12.10 17.01 3.82
C VAL A 3 -11.31 16.19 2.82
N ALA A 4 -10.17 15.65 3.25
CA ALA A 4 -9.34 14.78 2.42
C ALA A 4 -10.21 13.61 1.97
N ALA A 5 -10.77 13.68 0.76
CA ALA A 5 -11.39 12.55 0.12
C ALA A 5 -10.34 11.44 0.13
N GLN A 6 -10.70 10.27 0.66
CA GLN A 6 -9.84 9.08 0.62
C GLN A 6 -9.41 8.84 -0.83
N LEU A 7 -8.22 9.31 -1.19
CA LEU A 7 -7.79 9.48 -2.59
C LEU A 7 -7.80 8.14 -3.36
N MET A 8 -7.63 7.06 -2.62
CA MET A 8 -7.53 5.71 -3.13
C MET A 8 -8.75 4.85 -2.79
N ALA A 9 -9.84 5.45 -2.30
CA ALA A 9 -11.07 4.72 -1.95
C ALA A 9 -11.56 3.85 -3.11
N GLY A 10 -11.79 2.57 -2.81
CA GLY A 10 -12.31 1.59 -3.77
C GLY A 10 -11.28 1.08 -4.79
N LYS A 11 -10.06 1.62 -4.82
CA LYS A 11 -8.99 1.15 -5.70
C LYS A 11 -8.34 -0.12 -5.13
N LYS A 12 -7.96 -1.03 -6.02
CA LYS A 12 -7.21 -2.25 -5.70
C LYS A 12 -5.81 -2.13 -6.29
N GLY A 13 -4.77 -2.41 -5.52
CA GLY A 13 -3.37 -2.27 -5.94
C GLY A 13 -2.52 -3.48 -5.56
N LEU A 14 -1.56 -3.83 -6.41
CA LEU A 14 -0.52 -4.82 -6.12
C LEU A 14 0.76 -4.09 -5.74
N ILE A 15 1.35 -4.45 -4.59
CA ILE A 15 2.60 -3.88 -4.09
C ILE A 15 3.64 -5.00 -4.01
N MET A 16 4.77 -4.78 -4.67
CA MET A 16 5.90 -5.69 -4.73
C MET A 16 7.11 -5.10 -3.98
N GLY A 17 8.02 -5.95 -3.54
CA GLY A 17 9.28 -5.50 -2.90
C GLY A 17 9.13 -5.09 -1.44
N VAL A 18 8.12 -5.60 -0.74
CA VAL A 18 8.02 -5.46 0.72
C VAL A 18 8.94 -6.50 1.38
N ALA A 19 10.05 -6.04 1.95
CA ALA A 19 10.96 -6.91 2.70
C ALA A 19 10.64 -6.91 4.20
N ASN A 20 10.22 -5.77 4.76
CA ASN A 20 9.86 -5.58 6.16
C ASN A 20 9.13 -4.24 6.36
N GLU A 21 8.70 -3.94 7.59
CA GLU A 21 7.99 -2.70 7.95
C GLU A 21 8.83 -1.40 7.81
N ARG A 22 10.14 -1.53 7.57
CA ARG A 22 11.04 -0.39 7.32
C ARG A 22 11.29 -0.14 5.83
N SER A 23 10.75 -0.99 4.96
CA SER A 23 10.95 -0.90 3.51
C SER A 23 10.16 0.28 2.91
N ILE A 24 10.68 0.88 1.83
CA ILE A 24 9.98 1.95 1.11
C ILE A 24 8.61 1.45 0.61
N ALA A 25 8.56 0.22 0.08
CA ALA A 25 7.33 -0.41 -0.40
C ALA A 25 6.26 -0.52 0.70
N TRP A 26 6.68 -0.76 1.96
CA TRP A 26 5.76 -0.78 3.10
C TRP A 26 5.19 0.61 3.41
N GLY A 27 6.04 1.64 3.37
CA GLY A 27 5.59 3.03 3.55
C GLY A 27 4.56 3.44 2.49
N ILE A 28 4.78 3.07 1.23
CA ILE A 28 3.83 3.29 0.14
C ILE A 28 2.53 2.53 0.41
N ALA A 29 2.62 1.25 0.80
CA ALA A 29 1.45 0.43 1.08
C ALA A 29 0.57 1.00 2.18
N LYS A 30 1.19 1.45 3.27
CA LYS A 30 0.50 2.09 4.39
C LYS A 30 -0.21 3.36 3.94
N ALA A 31 0.48 4.26 3.24
CA ALA A 31 -0.13 5.49 2.74
C ALA A 31 -1.30 5.23 1.77
N CYS A 32 -1.18 4.23 0.89
CA CYS A 32 -2.28 3.83 0.01
C CYS A 32 -3.46 3.26 0.80
N HIS A 33 -3.21 2.40 1.78
CA HIS A 33 -4.24 1.81 2.63
C HIS A 33 -4.97 2.87 3.47
N ASP A 34 -4.23 3.79 4.09
CA ASP A 34 -4.78 4.91 4.87
C ASP A 34 -5.69 5.82 4.00
N ASN A 35 -5.44 5.86 2.69
CA ASN A 35 -6.27 6.56 1.71
C ASN A 35 -7.40 5.69 1.11
N GLY A 36 -7.72 4.54 1.72
CA GLY A 36 -8.87 3.69 1.34
C GLY A 36 -8.59 2.65 0.24
N ALA A 37 -7.32 2.41 -0.11
CA ALA A 37 -6.96 1.36 -1.04
C ALA A 37 -7.07 -0.04 -0.40
N LYS A 38 -7.45 -1.02 -1.22
CA LYS A 38 -7.22 -2.45 -0.93
C LYS A 38 -5.92 -2.87 -1.61
N VAL A 39 -4.88 -3.14 -0.81
CA VAL A 39 -3.57 -3.53 -1.33
C VAL A 39 -3.35 -5.03 -1.15
N ALA A 40 -2.71 -5.65 -2.13
CA ALA A 40 -2.20 -7.02 -2.08
C ALA A 40 -0.67 -6.98 -2.17
N PHE A 41 -0.01 -7.92 -1.51
CA PHE A 41 1.44 -8.02 -1.51
C PHE A 41 1.90 -9.25 -2.27
N THR A 42 3.01 -9.12 -2.98
CA THR A 42 3.82 -10.29 -3.34
C THR A 42 5.05 -10.33 -2.46
N PHE A 43 5.42 -11.54 -2.05
CA PHE A 43 6.67 -11.82 -1.39
C PHE A 43 7.55 -12.57 -2.39
N GLN A 44 8.82 -12.18 -2.50
CA GLN A 44 9.82 -13.05 -3.09
C GLN A 44 10.08 -14.14 -2.05
N GLY A 45 9.51 -15.33 -2.26
CA GLY A 45 9.85 -16.50 -1.44
C GLY A 45 11.31 -16.91 -1.64
N ASP A 46 11.83 -17.77 -0.74
CA ASP A 46 13.17 -18.34 -0.88
C ASP A 46 13.30 -19.05 -2.23
N ALA A 47 14.38 -18.73 -2.95
CA ALA A 47 14.74 -19.34 -4.23
C ALA A 47 15.39 -20.72 -4.05
#